data_AF-A0A2H9R683-F1
#
_entry.id   AF-A0A2H9R683-F1
#
_cell.length_a   1.000
_cell.length_b   1.000
_cell.length_c   1.000
_cell.angle_alpha   90.00
_cell.angle_beta   90.00
_cell.angle_gamma   90.00
#
_symmetry.space_group_name_H-M   'P 1'
#
loop_
_entity.id
_entity.type
_entity.pdbx_description
1 polymer ?
#
loop_
_entity_poly.entity_id
_entity_poly.type
_entity_poly.pdbx_seq_one_letter_code
_entity_poly.pdbx_strand_id
1 'polypeptide(L)'
;MQKTMHFSALMNATLSIQKFKQTPHFNGVKHKNFLIFTIGFSLRLSKNQNIIDMGYFMTDISFLFIEILFTIALILGQMKYWKIN
;
A
#
# COMPACT_ATOMS: atom_id res chain seq x y z
N MET A 1 -21.43 -14.84 27.06
CA MET A 1 -20.37 -13.84 27.29
C MET A 1 -19.22 -13.89 26.27
N GLN A 2 -18.89 -15.03 25.66
CA GLN A 2 -17.78 -15.14 24.70
C GLN A 2 -18.04 -14.50 23.33
N LYS A 3 -19.30 -14.52 22.84
CA LYS A 3 -19.71 -13.87 21.57
C LYS A 3 -19.55 -12.34 21.58
N THR A 4 -19.82 -11.69 22.71
CA THR A 4 -19.72 -10.23 22.87
C THR A 4 -18.27 -9.75 22.88
N MET A 5 -17.32 -10.56 23.35
CA MET A 5 -15.88 -10.27 23.32
C MET A 5 -15.29 -10.33 21.90
N HIS A 6 -15.70 -11.30 21.08
CA HIS A 6 -15.25 -11.36 19.69
C HIS A 6 -15.76 -10.19 18.84
N PHE A 7 -17.00 -9.75 19.11
CA PHE A 7 -17.59 -8.63 18.37
C PHE A 7 -16.90 -7.31 18.71
N SER A 8 -16.57 -7.05 19.98
CA SER A 8 -15.84 -5.85 20.37
C SER A 8 -14.41 -5.82 19.83
N ALA A 9 -13.72 -6.96 19.79
CA ALA A 9 -12.39 -7.09 19.19
C ALA A 9 -12.41 -6.80 17.67
N LEU A 10 -13.40 -7.32 16.96
CA LEU A 10 -13.57 -7.10 15.52
C LEU A 10 -13.92 -5.64 15.21
N MET A 11 -14.80 -5.04 16.02
CA MET A 11 -15.17 -3.63 15.90
C MET A 11 -13.96 -2.71 16.14
N ASN A 12 -13.12 -3.00 17.14
CA ASN A 12 -11.90 -2.27 17.41
C ASN A 12 -10.84 -2.41 16.30
N ALA A 13 -10.69 -3.61 15.74
CA ALA A 13 -9.81 -3.83 14.60
C ALA A 13 -10.26 -3.00 13.38
N THR A 14 -11.56 -3.02 13.09
CA THR A 14 -12.16 -2.26 11.97
C THR A 14 -11.97 -0.75 12.13
N LEU A 15 -12.18 -0.25 13.35
CA LEU A 15 -11.99 1.16 13.70
C LEU A 15 -10.52 1.60 13.61
N SER A 16 -9.59 0.71 13.99
CA SER A 16 -8.15 0.96 13.83
C SER A 16 -7.71 1.02 12.36
N ILE A 17 -8.30 0.16 11.50
CA ILE A 17 -8.03 0.15 10.05
C ILE A 17 -8.61 1.41 9.39
N GLN A 18 -9.81 1.83 9.79
CA GLN A 18 -10.41 3.08 9.29
C GLN A 18 -9.58 4.31 9.68
N LYS A 19 -9.13 4.40 10.94
CA LYS A 19 -8.23 5.48 11.39
C LYS A 19 -6.91 5.47 10.62
N PHE A 20 -6.32 4.30 10.37
CA PHE A 20 -5.10 4.18 9.57
C PHE A 20 -5.31 4.64 8.12
N LYS A 21 -6.42 4.23 7.50
CA LYS A 21 -6.80 4.64 6.12
C LYS A 21 -7.03 6.15 5.99
N GLN A 22 -7.51 6.81 7.03
CA GLN A 22 -7.75 8.26 7.06
C GLN A 22 -6.51 9.08 7.44
N THR A 23 -5.37 8.47 7.76
CA THR A 23 -4.16 9.24 8.00
C THR A 23 -3.73 9.98 6.73
N PRO A 24 -3.50 11.31 6.79
CA PRO A 24 -3.18 12.11 5.60
C PRO A 24 -1.91 11.62 4.90
N HIS A 25 -0.99 11.01 5.65
CA HIS A 25 0.23 10.43 5.13
C HIS A 25 -0.03 9.22 4.20
N PHE A 26 -0.95 8.30 4.57
CA PHE A 26 -1.20 7.10 3.77
C PHE A 26 -1.94 7.41 2.47
N ASN A 27 -2.87 8.36 2.50
CA ASN A 27 -3.51 8.86 1.28
C ASN A 27 -2.52 9.62 0.38
N GLY A 28 -1.64 10.44 0.96
CA GLY A 28 -0.60 11.15 0.22
C GLY A 28 0.37 10.19 -0.48
N VAL A 29 0.81 9.12 0.19
CA VAL A 29 1.71 8.10 -0.38
C VAL A 29 1.05 7.37 -1.55
N LYS A 30 -0.23 6.98 -1.42
CA LYS A 30 -0.98 6.34 -2.51
C LYS A 30 -1.10 7.24 -3.73
N HIS A 31 -1.47 8.50 -3.52
CA HIS A 31 -1.68 9.44 -4.60
C HIS A 31 -0.38 9.76 -5.34
N LYS A 32 0.73 9.95 -4.60
CA LYS A 32 2.06 10.16 -5.17
C LYS A 32 2.53 8.97 -6.00
N ASN A 33 2.35 7.74 -5.52
CA ASN A 33 2.74 6.56 -6.29
C ASN A 33 1.90 6.37 -7.55
N PHE A 34 0.60 6.67 -7.49
CA PHE A 34 -0.26 6.64 -8.66
C PHE A 34 0.20 7.66 -9.73
N LEU A 35 0.57 8.87 -9.31
CA LEU A 35 1.12 9.89 -10.22
C LEU A 35 2.42 9.42 -10.89
N ILE A 36 3.35 8.85 -10.12
CA ILE A 36 4.62 8.31 -10.66
C ILE A 36 4.35 7.21 -11.68
N PHE A 37 3.42 6.29 -11.37
CA PHE A 37 3.01 5.24 -12.30
C PHE A 37 2.43 5.83 -13.60
N THR A 38 1.50 6.79 -13.50
CA THR A 38 0.89 7.40 -14.69
C THR A 38 1.91 8.14 -15.55
N ILE A 39 2.84 8.88 -14.94
CA ILE A 39 3.92 9.57 -15.66
C ILE A 39 4.82 8.55 -16.34
N GLY A 40 5.29 7.53 -15.62
CA GLY A 40 6.12 6.46 -16.18
C GLY A 40 5.44 5.74 -17.33
N PHE A 41 4.14 5.45 -17.22
CA PHE A 41 3.37 4.84 -18.29
C PHE A 41 3.25 5.76 -19.51
N SER A 42 3.03 7.05 -19.32
CA SER A 42 3.03 8.03 -20.43
C SER A 42 4.40 8.12 -21.11
N LEU A 43 5.51 8.03 -20.37
CA LEU A 43 6.86 8.04 -20.95
C LEU A 43 7.11 6.80 -21.84
N ARG A 44 6.54 5.64 -21.51
CA ARG A 44 6.60 4.42 -22.34
C ARG A 44 5.92 4.58 -23.71
N LEU A 45 4.99 5.53 -23.85
CA LEU A 45 4.30 5.83 -25.13
C LEU A 45 5.11 6.79 -26.03
N SER A 46 6.27 7.25 -25.57
CA SER A 46 7.15 8.12 -26.35
C SER A 46 7.78 7.38 -27.53
N LYS A 47 8.30 8.14 -28.50
CA LYS A 47 9.06 7.59 -29.64
C LYS A 47 10.57 7.46 -29.37
N ASN A 48 11.06 8.10 -28.31
CA ASN A 48 12.49 8.11 -27.98
C ASN A 48 12.83 6.95 -27.03
N GLN A 49 13.76 6.08 -27.45
CA GLN A 49 14.18 4.89 -26.69
C GLN A 49 14.60 5.22 -25.25
N ASN A 50 15.39 6.28 -25.04
CA ASN A 50 15.86 6.66 -23.70
C ASN A 50 14.69 7.07 -22.78
N ILE A 51 13.64 7.66 -23.36
CA ILE A 51 12.43 8.06 -22.62
C ILE A 51 11.59 6.84 -22.28
N ILE A 52 11.50 5.87 -23.20
CA ILE A 52 10.81 4.60 -22.99
C ILE A 52 11.47 3.84 -21.85
N ASP A 53 12.79 3.72 -21.85
CA ASP A 53 13.56 3.01 -20.80
C ASP A 53 13.35 3.66 -19.43
N MET A 54 13.34 5.00 -19.38
CA MET A 54 12.98 5.73 -18.15
C MET A 54 11.53 5.48 -17.72
N GLY A 55 10.62 5.36 -18.68
CA GLY A 55 9.23 4.99 -18.44
C GLY A 55 9.11 3.59 -17.83
N TYR A 56 9.88 2.61 -18.31
CA TYR A 56 9.98 1.28 -17.72
C TYR A 56 10.49 1.33 -16.28
N PHE A 57 11.60 2.01 -16.05
CA PHE A 57 12.18 2.18 -14.72
C PHE A 57 11.20 2.79 -13.70
N MET A 58 10.50 3.88 -14.07
CA MET A 58 9.58 4.56 -13.15
C MET A 58 8.39 3.69 -12.73
N THR A 59 7.84 2.93 -13.67
CA THR A 59 6.68 2.07 -13.43
C THR A 59 7.07 0.82 -12.64
N ASP A 60 8.23 0.23 -12.92
CA ASP A 60 8.73 -0.94 -12.19
C ASP A 60 9.04 -0.58 -10.73
N ILE A 61 9.60 0.61 -10.48
CA ILE A 61 9.77 1.13 -9.10
C ILE A 61 8.43 1.33 -8.41
N SER A 62 7.43 1.88 -9.09
CA SER A 62 6.09 2.05 -8.53
C SER A 62 5.45 0.72 -8.12
N PHE A 63 5.71 -0.36 -8.87
CA PHE A 63 5.28 -1.71 -8.52
C PHE A 63 6.02 -2.24 -7.30
N LEU A 64 7.36 -2.21 -7.31
CA LEU A 64 8.20 -2.63 -6.18
C LEU A 64 7.82 -1.92 -4.88
N PHE A 65 7.53 -0.62 -4.96
CA PHE A 65 7.10 0.16 -3.81
C PHE A 65 5.81 -0.38 -3.17
N ILE A 66 4.81 -0.76 -3.98
CA ILE A 66 3.56 -1.34 -3.49
C ILE A 66 3.80 -2.72 -2.89
N GLU A 67 4.61 -3.56 -3.53
CA GLU A 67 4.94 -4.90 -3.03
C GLU A 67 5.66 -4.85 -1.69
N ILE A 68 6.60 -3.92 -1.51
CA ILE A 68 7.29 -3.71 -0.24
C ILE A 68 6.30 -3.24 0.84
N LEU A 69 5.44 -2.27 0.53
CA LEU A 69 4.40 -1.82 1.47
C LEU A 69 3.45 -2.94 1.87
N PHE A 70 3.04 -3.76 0.91
CA PHE A 70 2.17 -4.90 1.15
C PHE A 70 2.85 -5.95 2.04
N THR A 71 4.12 -6.26 1.76
CA THR A 71 4.95 -7.16 2.56
C THR A 71 5.09 -6.66 4.00
N ILE A 72 5.41 -5.37 4.19
CA ILE A 72 5.49 -4.76 5.53
C ILE A 72 4.15 -4.85 6.26
N ALA A 73 3.04 -4.58 5.57
CA ALA A 73 1.71 -4.67 6.15
C ALA A 73 1.37 -6.11 6.59
N LEU A 74 1.78 -7.12 5.81
CA LEU A 74 1.66 -8.52 6.21
C LEU A 74 2.50 -8.83 7.44
N ILE A 75 3.78 -8.45 7.45
CA ILE A 75 4.68 -8.68 8.60
C ILE A 75 4.11 -8.02 9.87
N LEU A 76 3.66 -6.78 9.79
CA LEU A 76 3.05 -6.08 10.92
C LEU A 76 1.73 -6.73 11.36
N GLY A 77 0.91 -7.19 10.40
CA GLY A 77 -0.31 -7.94 10.68
C GLY A 77 -0.02 -9.24 11.42
N GLN A 78 1.00 -9.98 10.97
CA GLN A 78 1.49 -11.18 11.63
C GLN A 78 1.96 -10.86 13.05
N MET A 79 2.85 -9.87 13.25
CA MET A 79 3.33 -9.51 14.60
C MET A 79 2.22 -9.09 15.56
N LYS A 80 1.19 -8.37 15.07
CA LYS A 80 0.11 -7.84 15.92
C LYS A 80 -0.94 -8.89 16.28
N TYR A 81 -1.33 -9.74 15.34
CA TYR A 81 -2.45 -10.68 15.50
C TYR A 81 -1.99 -12.11 15.75
N TRP A 82 -0.77 -12.45 15.38
CA TRP A 82 -0.13 -13.74 15.65
C TRP A 82 0.65 -13.66 16.97
N LYS A 83 -0.04 -13.27 18.06
CA LYS A 83 0.43 -13.71 19.37
C LYS A 83 0.24 -15.22 19.39
N ILE A 84 1.34 -15.95 19.17
CA ILE A 84 1.42 -17.37 19.52
C ILE A 84 1.11 -17.41 21.01
N ASN A 85 -0.09 -17.89 21.32
CA ASN A 85 -0.53 -18.13 22.68
C ASN A 85 0.20 -19.34 23.25
#